data_AF-A0A1J5HGX8-F1
#
_entry.id   AF-A0A1J5HGX8-F1
#
_cell.length_a   1.000
_cell.length_b   1.000
_cell.length_c   1.000
_cell.angle_alpha   90.00
_cell.angle_beta   90.00
_cell.angle_gamma   90.00
#
_symmetry.space_group_name_H-M   'P 1'
#
loop_
_entity.id
_entity.type
_entity.pdbx_description
1 polymer ?
#
loop_
_entity_poly.entity_id
_entity_poly.type
_entity_poly.pdbx_seq_one_letter_code
_entity_poly.pdbx_strand_id
1 'polypeptide(L)'
;MENYYILIFLFSASAILDYAELAYLWQLKEYRPDRFRDFLGTILGRKFILSYKIILRPVLFLALIFSSNQLAAGLTIIFSLDIIDSLLKFVKSRYRRPKPTAKAILIIAASISAEGVILLVASKAALILILAASRFFIIASAVLIINFLTYPVKKYYYKKAAEKLARHRNLIVIGVTGSYGKTTVKHFLEQLLKRKYKVVMTPKNVNSELGVAKFILKTDFGQTDIFIVEMGAYKIGEIKLICGMVKPRIGILTAINEQHLSLFGGLKNTQTAKYELLRSLPPDGLAIINSDNAYCREFIPELKCQIKTFGQLAEFKPDCLISNISASADNLELKATPDYKIRTNIIGAHNAMNVAPVILAAAYLGLNKTEIEEQAGQFTLPEATLQLVKYGASLVIDDSYNSNPAAFAAALKFLAAYRTNGLPAGQAGKKIVISRGLIELGPA
;
A
#
# COMPACT_ATOMS: atom_id res chain seq x y z
N MET A 1 -51.62 0.52 -7.39
CA MET A 1 -50.53 0.93 -8.31
C MET A 1 -49.75 2.14 -7.78
N GLU A 2 -50.37 3.13 -7.15
CA GLU A 2 -49.68 4.33 -6.62
C GLU A 2 -48.54 4.04 -5.63
N ASN A 3 -48.73 3.12 -4.66
CA ASN A 3 -47.68 2.76 -3.70
C ASN A 3 -46.40 2.22 -4.36
N TYR A 4 -46.50 1.61 -5.54
CA TYR A 4 -45.35 1.08 -6.26
C TYR A 4 -44.48 2.19 -6.87
N TYR A 5 -45.07 3.27 -7.39
CA TYR A 5 -44.30 4.39 -7.96
C TYR A 5 -43.54 5.18 -6.89
N ILE A 6 -44.15 5.36 -5.71
CA ILE A 6 -43.49 5.99 -4.56
C ILE A 6 -42.27 5.15 -4.12
N LEU A 7 -42.43 3.82 -4.05
CA LEU A 7 -41.32 2.91 -3.74
C LEU A 7 -40.19 3.00 -4.77
N ILE A 8 -40.51 3.06 -6.07
CA ILE A 8 -39.50 3.21 -7.15
C ILE A 8 -38.77 4.55 -7.04
N PHE A 9 -39.48 5.63 -6.76
CA PHE A 9 -38.88 6.96 -6.57
C PHE A 9 -37.93 6.99 -5.35
N LEU A 10 -38.41 6.53 -4.19
CA LEU A 10 -37.63 6.42 -2.96
C LEU A 10 -36.39 5.53 -3.18
N PHE A 11 -36.57 4.39 -3.85
CA PHE A 11 -35.48 3.49 -4.19
C PHE A 11 -34.44 4.16 -5.10
N SER A 12 -34.87 4.85 -6.16
CA SER A 12 -33.99 5.55 -7.09
C SER A 12 -33.24 6.70 -6.40
N ALA A 13 -33.89 7.41 -5.47
CA ALA A 13 -33.26 8.46 -4.68
C ALA A 13 -32.12 7.93 -3.80
N SER A 14 -32.22 6.69 -3.29
CA SER A 14 -31.14 6.05 -2.53
C SER A 14 -29.96 5.57 -3.38
N ALA A 15 -30.11 5.46 -4.71
CA ALA A 15 -29.10 4.91 -5.62
C ALA A 15 -27.76 5.65 -5.53
N ILE A 16 -27.81 6.98 -5.51
CA ILE A 16 -26.62 7.83 -5.46
C ILE A 16 -25.80 7.54 -4.22
N LEU A 17 -26.46 7.44 -3.06
CA LEU A 17 -25.82 7.18 -1.79
C LEU A 17 -25.21 5.78 -1.78
N ASP A 18 -25.98 4.75 -2.16
CA ASP A 18 -25.50 3.38 -2.19
C ASP A 18 -24.33 3.17 -3.16
N TYR A 19 -24.40 3.73 -4.37
CA TYR A 19 -23.28 3.66 -5.31
C TYR A 19 -22.08 4.43 -4.80
N ALA A 20 -22.25 5.54 -4.07
CA ALA A 20 -21.14 6.22 -3.42
C ALA A 20 -20.50 5.31 -2.35
N GLU A 21 -21.27 4.66 -1.49
CA GLU A 21 -20.73 3.74 -0.48
C GLU A 21 -20.02 2.52 -1.10
N LEU A 22 -20.61 1.92 -2.13
CA LEU A 22 -19.99 0.81 -2.86
C LEU A 22 -18.74 1.27 -3.62
N ALA A 23 -18.77 2.44 -4.26
CA ALA A 23 -17.62 3.04 -4.92
C ALA A 23 -16.50 3.36 -3.93
N TYR A 24 -16.84 3.77 -2.70
CA TYR A 24 -15.87 3.95 -1.62
C TYR A 24 -15.17 2.62 -1.28
N LEU A 25 -15.92 1.53 -1.12
CA LEU A 25 -15.33 0.20 -0.87
C LEU A 25 -14.43 -0.26 -2.02
N TRP A 26 -14.89 -0.10 -3.27
CA TRP A 26 -14.07 -0.38 -4.44
C TRP A 26 -12.82 0.51 -4.50
N GLN A 27 -12.92 1.79 -4.15
CA GLN A 27 -11.79 2.72 -4.12
C GLN A 27 -10.76 2.35 -3.05
N LEU A 28 -11.20 1.92 -1.86
CA LEU A 28 -10.31 1.40 -0.82
C LEU A 28 -9.52 0.18 -1.29
N LYS A 29 -10.09 -0.61 -2.21
CA LYS A 29 -9.46 -1.75 -2.85
C LYS A 29 -8.83 -1.40 -4.20
N GLU A 30 -8.55 -0.12 -4.44
CA GLU A 30 -7.91 0.42 -5.64
C GLU A 30 -8.60 0.04 -6.96
N TYR A 31 -9.91 -0.25 -6.90
CA TYR A 31 -10.71 -0.77 -8.00
C TYR A 31 -10.17 -2.08 -8.60
N ARG A 32 -9.47 -2.88 -7.79
CA ARG A 32 -8.84 -4.14 -8.19
C ARG A 32 -9.73 -5.34 -7.84
N PRO A 33 -10.17 -6.15 -8.82
CA PRO A 33 -11.03 -7.31 -8.55
C PRO A 33 -10.39 -8.34 -7.62
N ASP A 34 -9.09 -8.57 -7.73
CA ASP A 34 -8.31 -9.47 -6.88
C ASP A 34 -8.33 -9.03 -5.41
N ARG A 35 -8.08 -7.75 -5.13
CA ARG A 35 -8.15 -7.19 -3.77
C ARG A 35 -9.56 -7.14 -3.21
N PHE A 36 -10.54 -6.91 -4.07
CA PHE A 36 -11.94 -6.94 -3.65
C PHE A 36 -12.35 -8.37 -3.29
N ARG A 37 -11.96 -9.37 -4.08
CA ARG A 37 -12.19 -10.80 -3.78
C ARG A 37 -11.54 -11.22 -2.47
N ASP A 38 -10.29 -10.83 -2.24
CA ASP A 38 -9.59 -11.08 -0.96
C ASP A 38 -10.37 -10.48 0.22
N PHE A 39 -10.83 -9.23 0.09
CA PHE A 39 -11.67 -8.58 1.10
C PHE A 39 -12.93 -9.39 1.42
N LEU A 40 -13.64 -9.90 0.42
CA LEU A 40 -14.84 -10.73 0.63
C LEU A 40 -14.56 -12.01 1.43
N GLY A 41 -13.33 -12.52 1.39
CA GLY A 41 -12.89 -13.66 2.20
C GLY A 41 -12.73 -13.36 3.69
N THR A 42 -12.51 -12.10 4.06
CA THR A 42 -12.28 -11.67 5.45
C THR A 42 -13.57 -11.67 6.30
N ILE A 43 -13.44 -11.68 7.63
CA ILE A 43 -14.60 -11.55 8.55
C ILE A 43 -15.42 -10.29 8.26
N LEU A 44 -14.74 -9.16 7.97
CA LEU A 44 -15.40 -7.91 7.60
C LEU A 44 -16.12 -8.01 6.25
N GLY A 45 -15.51 -8.67 5.27
CA GLY A 45 -16.12 -8.92 3.96
C GLY A 45 -17.35 -9.82 4.04
N ARG A 46 -17.30 -10.88 4.85
CA ARG A 46 -18.46 -11.74 5.12
C ARG A 46 -19.59 -10.97 5.81
N LYS A 47 -19.28 -10.15 6.81
CA LYS A 47 -20.26 -9.25 7.45
C LYS A 47 -20.84 -8.23 6.45
N PHE A 48 -20.04 -7.75 5.50
CA PHE A 48 -20.50 -6.86 4.44
C PHE A 48 -21.45 -7.58 3.47
N ILE A 49 -21.13 -8.81 3.04
CA ILE A 49 -22.01 -9.62 2.19
C ILE A 49 -23.33 -9.90 2.93
N LEU A 50 -23.27 -10.29 4.20
CA LEU A 50 -24.44 -10.54 5.05
C LEU A 50 -25.17 -9.27 5.50
N SER A 51 -24.72 -8.09 5.08
CA SER A 51 -25.32 -6.83 5.51
C SER A 51 -26.73 -6.66 4.94
N TYR A 52 -27.52 -5.86 5.66
CA TYR A 52 -28.88 -5.50 5.25
C TYR A 52 -28.92 -5.06 3.78
N LYS A 53 -28.01 -4.19 3.35
CA LYS A 53 -28.01 -3.61 2.00
C LYS A 53 -27.76 -4.62 0.88
N ILE A 54 -26.99 -5.69 1.13
CA ILE A 54 -26.53 -6.62 0.10
C ILE A 54 -27.41 -7.87 0.01
N ILE A 55 -27.92 -8.41 1.14
CA ILE A 55 -28.76 -9.62 1.13
C ILE A 55 -30.19 -9.32 1.58
N LEU A 56 -30.39 -8.77 2.77
CA LEU A 56 -31.72 -8.69 3.35
C LEU A 56 -32.63 -7.72 2.60
N ARG A 57 -32.12 -6.57 2.17
CA ARG A 57 -32.87 -5.54 1.44
C ARG A 57 -33.35 -6.03 0.07
N PRO A 58 -32.53 -6.69 -0.75
CA PRO A 58 -32.99 -7.41 -1.94
C PRO A 58 -34.07 -8.47 -1.66
N VAL A 59 -33.92 -9.27 -0.61
CA VAL A 59 -34.90 -10.30 -0.23
C VAL A 59 -36.24 -9.68 0.18
N LEU A 60 -36.23 -8.59 0.95
CA LEU A 60 -37.44 -7.84 1.30
C LEU A 60 -38.12 -7.23 0.07
N PHE A 61 -37.34 -6.80 -0.92
CA PHE A 61 -37.85 -6.34 -2.22
C PHE A 61 -38.43 -7.48 -3.07
N LEU A 62 -37.85 -8.68 -3.04
CA LEU A 62 -38.45 -9.85 -3.69
C LEU A 62 -39.77 -10.25 -3.03
N ALA A 63 -39.86 -10.16 -1.69
CA ALA A 63 -41.08 -10.46 -0.95
C ALA A 63 -42.24 -9.54 -1.37
N LEU A 64 -41.98 -8.26 -1.70
CA LEU A 64 -42.99 -7.32 -2.23
C LEU A 64 -43.72 -7.85 -3.47
N ILE A 65 -43.03 -8.57 -4.36
CA ILE A 65 -43.59 -9.12 -5.62
C ILE A 65 -44.73 -10.09 -5.33
N PHE A 66 -44.60 -10.86 -4.24
CA PHE A 66 -45.50 -11.94 -3.91
C PHE A 66 -46.49 -11.56 -2.80
N SER A 67 -46.52 -10.29 -2.37
CA SER A 67 -47.20 -9.85 -1.17
C SER A 67 -48.53 -9.13 -1.42
N SER A 68 -49.48 -9.26 -0.49
CA SER A 68 -50.74 -8.52 -0.47
C SER A 68 -50.54 -7.03 -0.13
N ASN A 69 -51.55 -6.19 -0.37
CA ASN A 69 -51.48 -4.72 -0.14
C ASN A 69 -51.05 -4.32 1.29
N GLN A 70 -51.30 -5.14 2.31
CA GLN A 70 -50.92 -4.85 3.70
C GLN A 70 -49.41 -4.97 3.93
N LEU A 71 -48.75 -5.94 3.29
CA LEU A 71 -47.30 -6.11 3.37
C LEU A 71 -46.55 -5.00 2.62
N ALA A 72 -47.14 -4.47 1.54
CA ALA A 72 -46.59 -3.33 0.80
C ALA A 72 -46.48 -2.04 1.64
N ALA A 73 -47.44 -1.79 2.54
CA ALA A 73 -47.41 -0.63 3.45
C ALA A 73 -46.25 -0.73 4.45
N GLY A 74 -46.06 -1.90 5.08
CA GLY A 74 -44.96 -2.13 6.03
C GLY A 74 -43.58 -1.97 5.38
N LEU A 75 -43.43 -2.44 4.14
CA LEU A 75 -42.17 -2.32 3.40
C LEU A 75 -41.91 -0.86 2.98
N THR A 76 -42.94 -0.09 2.64
CA THR A 76 -42.81 1.36 2.36
C THR A 76 -42.29 2.13 3.58
N ILE A 77 -42.71 1.76 4.79
CA ILE A 77 -42.19 2.34 6.04
C ILE A 77 -40.71 1.98 6.21
N ILE A 78 -40.33 0.71 6.00
CA ILE A 78 -38.93 0.26 6.10
C ILE A 78 -38.02 1.06 5.16
N PHE A 79 -38.43 1.26 3.89
CA PHE A 79 -37.63 2.02 2.93
C PHE A 79 -37.58 3.52 3.21
N SER A 80 -38.68 4.09 3.72
CA SER A 80 -38.69 5.48 4.18
C SER A 80 -37.69 5.67 5.33
N LEU A 81 -37.64 4.71 6.27
CA LEU A 81 -36.66 4.70 7.35
C LEU A 81 -35.22 4.52 6.85
N ASP A 82 -34.97 3.69 5.83
CA ASP A 82 -33.63 3.49 5.21
C ASP A 82 -33.11 4.80 4.59
N ILE A 83 -33.98 5.55 3.91
CA ILE A 83 -33.64 6.86 3.34
C ILE A 83 -33.37 7.87 4.45
N ILE A 84 -34.22 7.92 5.48
CA ILE A 84 -34.02 8.81 6.63
C ILE A 84 -32.68 8.48 7.31
N ASP A 85 -32.37 7.21 7.58
CA ASP A 85 -31.07 6.81 8.16
C ASP A 85 -29.90 7.20 7.25
N SER A 86 -30.03 7.00 5.94
CA SER A 86 -29.01 7.39 4.97
C SER A 86 -28.78 8.92 4.95
N LEU A 87 -29.86 9.71 4.98
CA LEU A 87 -29.81 11.17 5.08
C LEU A 87 -29.22 11.63 6.41
N LEU A 88 -29.60 11.02 7.53
CA LEU A 88 -29.05 11.33 8.85
C LEU A 88 -27.55 11.02 8.92
N LYS A 89 -27.10 9.90 8.35
CA LYS A 89 -25.68 9.56 8.24
C LYS A 89 -24.91 10.56 7.38
N PHE A 90 -25.54 11.04 6.30
CA PHE A 90 -24.99 12.08 5.43
C PHE A 90 -24.82 13.41 6.19
N VAL A 91 -25.88 13.89 6.87
CA VAL A 91 -25.86 15.12 7.67
C VAL A 91 -24.83 15.04 8.81
N LYS A 92 -24.74 13.89 9.50
CA LYS A 92 -23.77 13.68 10.59
C LYS A 92 -22.34 13.47 10.11
N SER A 93 -22.05 13.59 8.80
CA SER A 93 -20.73 13.35 8.20
C SER A 93 -20.13 11.96 8.53
N ARG A 94 -20.98 10.98 8.89
CA ARG A 94 -20.57 9.60 9.16
C ARG A 94 -20.65 8.71 7.91
N TYR A 95 -21.02 9.30 6.77
CA TYR A 95 -21.20 8.59 5.52
C TYR A 95 -19.86 8.24 4.86
N ARG A 96 -19.71 6.98 4.46
CA ARG A 96 -18.55 6.48 3.74
C ARG A 96 -18.65 6.91 2.28
N ARG A 97 -17.83 7.87 1.86
CA ARG A 97 -17.83 8.41 0.49
C ARG A 97 -16.44 8.32 -0.16
N PRO A 98 -16.34 8.04 -1.46
CA PRO A 98 -15.07 7.96 -2.14
C PRO A 98 -14.46 9.36 -2.22
N LYS A 99 -13.13 9.43 -2.24
CA LYS A 99 -12.42 10.64 -2.64
C LYS A 99 -12.87 11.00 -4.07
N PRO A 100 -13.26 12.26 -4.33
CA PRO A 100 -13.81 12.67 -5.62
C PRO A 100 -12.69 12.66 -6.67
N THR A 101 -12.59 11.53 -7.37
CA THR A 101 -11.64 11.31 -8.46
C THR A 101 -12.44 11.13 -9.74
N ALA A 102 -11.90 11.53 -10.90
CA ALA A 102 -12.57 11.36 -12.19
C ALA A 102 -13.05 9.90 -12.40
N LYS A 103 -12.25 8.92 -11.98
CA LYS A 103 -12.62 7.50 -12.03
C LYS A 103 -13.80 7.16 -11.10
N ALA A 104 -13.81 7.65 -9.86
CA ALA A 104 -14.92 7.42 -8.93
C ALA A 104 -16.22 8.02 -9.47
N ILE A 105 -16.16 9.25 -9.97
CA ILE A 105 -17.30 9.96 -10.55
C ILE A 105 -17.82 9.19 -11.77
N LEU A 106 -16.93 8.76 -12.67
CA LEU A 106 -17.30 7.98 -13.86
C LEU A 106 -17.95 6.65 -13.49
N ILE A 107 -17.43 5.92 -12.49
CA ILE A 107 -18.02 4.65 -12.02
C ILE A 107 -19.42 4.88 -11.47
N ILE A 108 -19.60 5.88 -10.61
CA ILE A 108 -20.90 6.18 -10.00
C ILE A 108 -21.89 6.62 -11.08
N ALA A 109 -21.49 7.54 -11.97
CA ALA A 109 -22.33 8.00 -13.07
C ALA A 109 -22.72 6.85 -14.00
N ALA A 110 -21.77 6.01 -14.43
CA ALA A 110 -22.06 4.84 -15.26
C ALA A 110 -23.00 3.84 -14.57
N SER A 111 -22.87 3.64 -13.26
CA SER A 111 -23.73 2.74 -12.49
C SER A 111 -25.16 3.29 -12.38
N ILE A 112 -25.32 4.59 -12.12
CA ILE A 112 -26.62 5.26 -12.08
C ILE A 112 -27.27 5.25 -13.46
N SER A 113 -26.52 5.56 -14.52
CA SER A 113 -27.02 5.52 -15.89
C SER A 113 -27.45 4.11 -16.29
N ALA A 114 -26.67 3.08 -15.93
CA ALA A 114 -27.05 1.69 -16.16
C ALA A 114 -28.33 1.33 -15.42
N GLU A 115 -28.46 1.67 -14.13
CA GLU A 115 -29.69 1.45 -13.38
C GLU A 115 -30.88 2.18 -14.02
N GLY A 116 -30.72 3.45 -14.42
CA GLY A 116 -31.74 4.24 -15.09
C GLY A 116 -32.19 3.64 -16.43
N VAL A 117 -31.25 3.18 -17.27
CA VAL A 117 -31.59 2.51 -18.53
C VAL A 117 -32.38 1.24 -18.27
N ILE A 118 -31.98 0.43 -17.29
CA ILE A 118 -32.70 -0.82 -17.04
C ILE A 118 -34.08 -0.54 -16.44
N LEU A 119 -34.25 0.52 -15.63
CA LEU A 119 -35.57 0.98 -15.18
C LEU A 119 -36.48 1.40 -16.35
N LEU A 120 -35.93 2.07 -17.38
CA LEU A 120 -36.70 2.49 -18.56
C LEU A 120 -37.15 1.33 -19.44
N VAL A 121 -36.33 0.26 -19.52
CA VAL A 121 -36.63 -0.94 -20.32
C VAL A 121 -37.50 -1.94 -19.54
N ALA A 122 -37.51 -1.87 -18.22
CA ALA A 122 -38.27 -2.75 -17.35
C ALA A 122 -39.78 -2.52 -17.46
N SER A 123 -40.47 -3.38 -18.20
CA SER A 123 -41.94 -3.35 -18.33
C SER A 123 -42.70 -4.02 -17.17
N LYS A 124 -42.00 -4.63 -16.18
CA LYS A 124 -42.59 -5.32 -15.02
C LYS A 124 -41.96 -4.86 -13.71
N ALA A 125 -42.79 -4.63 -12.69
CA ALA A 125 -42.35 -4.29 -11.33
C ALA A 125 -41.36 -5.31 -10.72
N ALA A 126 -41.47 -6.59 -11.10
CA ALA A 126 -40.55 -7.65 -10.68
C ALA A 126 -39.10 -7.45 -11.19
N LEU A 127 -38.91 -6.85 -12.37
CA LEU A 127 -37.58 -6.62 -12.96
C LEU A 127 -36.84 -5.48 -12.24
N ILE A 128 -37.59 -4.46 -11.76
CA ILE A 128 -37.08 -3.33 -10.98
C ILE A 128 -36.47 -3.79 -9.63
N LEU A 129 -37.00 -4.89 -9.09
CA LEU A 129 -36.61 -5.46 -7.80
C LEU A 129 -35.40 -6.39 -7.90
N ILE A 130 -35.28 -7.10 -9.03
CA ILE A 130 -34.05 -7.83 -9.40
C ILE A 130 -32.90 -6.84 -9.62
N LEU A 131 -33.19 -5.66 -10.18
CA LEU A 131 -32.19 -4.60 -10.34
C LEU A 131 -31.72 -4.03 -9.01
N ALA A 132 -32.65 -3.88 -8.06
CA ALA A 132 -32.33 -3.48 -6.70
C ALA A 132 -31.39 -4.46 -5.99
N ALA A 133 -31.59 -5.76 -6.22
CA ALA A 133 -30.68 -6.82 -5.80
C ALA A 133 -29.31 -6.77 -6.49
N SER A 134 -29.26 -6.15 -7.67
CA SER A 134 -28.11 -6.17 -8.55
C SER A 134 -27.15 -4.99 -8.43
N ARG A 135 -27.43 -3.96 -7.59
CA ARG A 135 -26.57 -2.76 -7.49
C ARG A 135 -25.09 -3.10 -7.26
N PHE A 136 -24.82 -4.13 -6.45
CA PHE A 136 -23.48 -4.66 -6.24
C PHE A 136 -22.84 -5.16 -7.55
N PHE A 137 -23.59 -5.91 -8.36
CA PHE A 137 -23.15 -6.41 -9.66
C PHE A 137 -23.06 -5.31 -10.72
N ILE A 138 -23.96 -4.32 -10.71
CA ILE A 138 -23.93 -3.16 -11.61
C ILE A 138 -22.62 -2.40 -11.40
N ILE A 139 -22.30 -2.01 -10.15
CA ILE A 139 -21.08 -1.27 -9.89
C ILE A 139 -19.82 -2.13 -10.13
N ALA A 140 -19.85 -3.42 -9.80
CA ALA A 140 -18.75 -4.33 -10.12
C ALA A 140 -18.48 -4.38 -11.63
N SER A 141 -19.54 -4.47 -12.44
CA SER A 141 -19.46 -4.46 -13.90
C SER A 141 -18.93 -3.12 -14.43
N ALA A 142 -19.44 -2.01 -13.91
CA ALA A 142 -18.95 -0.66 -14.25
C ALA A 142 -17.45 -0.51 -13.94
N VAL A 143 -17.00 -1.01 -12.78
CA VAL A 143 -15.57 -1.04 -12.41
C VAL A 143 -14.74 -1.84 -13.41
N LEU A 144 -15.20 -3.04 -13.79
CA LEU A 144 -14.49 -3.91 -14.75
C LEU A 144 -14.40 -3.26 -16.14
N ILE A 145 -15.49 -2.71 -16.65
CA ILE A 145 -15.56 -2.01 -17.93
C ILE A 145 -14.62 -0.80 -17.91
N ILE A 146 -14.69 0.04 -16.88
CA ILE A 146 -13.84 1.23 -16.78
C ILE A 146 -12.37 0.83 -16.62
N ASN A 147 -12.05 -0.25 -15.91
CA ASN A 147 -10.68 -0.78 -15.83
C ASN A 147 -10.16 -1.22 -17.20
N PHE A 148 -10.99 -1.88 -18.00
CA PHE A 148 -10.66 -2.31 -19.35
C PHE A 148 -10.44 -1.09 -20.27
N LEU A 149 -11.37 -0.13 -20.26
CA LEU A 149 -11.28 1.10 -21.07
C LEU A 149 -10.08 1.97 -20.69
N THR A 150 -9.68 1.97 -19.42
CA THR A 150 -8.50 2.74 -18.95
C THR A 150 -7.17 2.02 -19.16
N TYR A 151 -7.17 0.74 -19.53
CA TYR A 151 -5.95 -0.02 -19.79
C TYR A 151 -5.06 0.57 -20.90
N PRO A 152 -5.56 0.92 -22.12
CA PRO A 152 -4.72 1.54 -23.14
C PRO A 152 -4.11 2.88 -22.69
N VAL A 153 -4.88 3.66 -21.93
CA VAL A 153 -4.40 4.92 -21.33
C VAL A 153 -3.21 4.63 -20.40
N LYS A 154 -3.33 3.66 -19.49
CA LYS A 154 -2.21 3.27 -18.62
C LYS A 154 -0.96 2.88 -19.43
N LYS A 155 -1.13 2.06 -20.48
CA LYS A 155 -0.01 1.65 -21.36
C LYS A 155 0.66 2.84 -22.05
N TYR A 156 -0.12 3.84 -22.46
CA TYR A 156 0.40 5.10 -22.99
C TYR A 156 1.25 5.84 -21.95
N TYR A 157 0.79 5.96 -20.71
CA TYR A 157 1.58 6.56 -19.62
C TYR A 157 2.90 5.81 -19.39
N TYR A 158 2.88 4.47 -19.40
CA TYR A 158 4.10 3.66 -19.22
C TYR A 158 5.10 3.91 -20.36
N LYS A 159 4.63 3.89 -21.61
CA LYS A 159 5.46 4.17 -22.79
C LYS A 159 6.09 5.56 -22.71
N LYS A 160 5.30 6.59 -22.40
CA LYS A 160 5.79 7.97 -22.29
C LYS A 160 6.79 8.14 -21.15
N ALA A 161 6.57 7.49 -20.01
CA ALA A 161 7.51 7.52 -18.90
C ALA A 161 8.86 6.88 -19.28
N ALA A 162 8.81 5.72 -19.95
CA ALA A 162 10.01 5.05 -20.46
C ALA A 162 10.75 5.90 -21.51
N GLU A 163 10.03 6.48 -22.47
CA GLU A 163 10.59 7.39 -23.49
C GLU A 163 11.26 8.61 -22.85
N LYS A 164 10.68 9.17 -21.77
CA LYS A 164 11.26 10.30 -21.05
C LYS A 164 12.56 9.92 -20.38
N LEU A 165 12.58 8.85 -19.57
CA LEU A 165 13.81 8.42 -18.88
C LEU A 165 14.91 8.00 -19.85
N ALA A 166 14.57 7.40 -20.99
CA ALA A 166 15.55 7.02 -22.01
C ALA A 166 16.37 8.20 -22.57
N ARG A 167 15.90 9.44 -22.42
CA ARG A 167 16.64 10.66 -22.80
C ARG A 167 17.74 11.04 -21.81
N HIS A 168 17.70 10.51 -20.59
CA HIS A 168 18.66 10.78 -19.51
C HIS A 168 19.64 9.61 -19.38
N ARG A 169 20.56 9.46 -20.33
CA ARG A 169 21.46 8.29 -20.44
C ARG A 169 22.40 8.10 -19.25
N ASN A 170 22.73 9.17 -18.54
CA ASN A 170 23.63 9.15 -17.38
C ASN A 170 22.88 8.93 -16.05
N LEU A 171 21.54 8.85 -16.08
CA LEU A 171 20.74 8.68 -14.87
C LEU A 171 20.93 7.26 -14.32
N ILE A 172 21.41 7.16 -13.08
CA ILE A 172 21.48 5.88 -12.36
C ILE A 172 20.17 5.65 -11.63
N VAL A 173 19.50 4.54 -11.94
CA VAL A 173 18.25 4.18 -11.28
C VAL A 173 18.49 3.09 -10.23
N ILE A 174 18.02 3.33 -9.00
CA ILE A 174 18.07 2.40 -7.88
C ILE A 174 16.63 1.92 -7.58
N GLY A 175 16.36 0.64 -7.80
CA GLY A 175 15.10 0.02 -7.39
C GLY A 175 15.19 -0.55 -5.98
N VAL A 176 14.14 -0.34 -5.17
CA VAL A 176 14.03 -0.92 -3.83
C VAL A 176 12.72 -1.68 -3.71
N THR A 177 12.79 -2.98 -3.40
CA THR A 177 11.62 -3.83 -3.19
C THR A 177 11.77 -4.73 -1.96
N GLY A 178 10.67 -5.35 -1.56
CA GLY A 178 10.57 -6.20 -0.38
C GLY A 178 9.19 -6.11 0.28
N SER A 179 8.99 -6.85 1.35
CA SER A 179 7.74 -6.85 2.12
C SER A 179 7.74 -5.68 3.12
N TYR A 180 8.87 -5.44 3.78
CA TYR A 180 9.09 -4.32 4.71
C TYR A 180 10.46 -3.65 4.48
N GLY A 181 10.75 -2.53 5.15
CA GLY A 181 12.04 -1.81 5.05
C GLY A 181 12.25 -0.97 3.78
N LYS A 182 11.43 -1.15 2.73
CA LYS A 182 11.54 -0.43 1.45
C LYS A 182 11.64 1.09 1.61
N THR A 183 10.66 1.69 2.29
CA THR A 183 10.55 3.15 2.44
C THR A 183 11.71 3.71 3.26
N THR A 184 12.12 3.00 4.32
CA THR A 184 13.27 3.36 5.16
C THR A 184 14.58 3.31 4.38
N VAL A 185 14.85 2.19 3.69
CA VAL A 185 16.07 2.03 2.85
C VAL A 185 16.12 3.09 1.76
N LYS A 186 15.00 3.31 1.06
CA LYS A 186 14.88 4.37 0.05
C LYS A 186 15.23 5.75 0.65
N HIS A 187 14.75 6.05 1.85
CA HIS A 187 15.00 7.34 2.50
C HIS A 187 16.46 7.50 2.92
N PHE A 188 17.08 6.47 3.50
CA PHE A 188 18.49 6.48 3.85
C PHE A 188 19.40 6.59 2.61
N LEU A 189 19.05 5.93 1.50
CA LEU A 189 19.73 6.13 0.22
C LEU A 189 19.68 7.59 -0.23
N GLU A 190 18.51 8.23 -0.18
CA GLU A 190 18.40 9.64 -0.56
C GLU A 190 19.28 10.52 0.33
N GLN A 191 19.21 10.33 1.65
CA GLN A 191 19.94 11.15 2.60
C GLN A 191 21.45 11.01 2.46
N LEU A 192 21.92 9.78 2.23
CA LEU A 192 23.35 9.51 2.05
C LEU A 192 23.85 10.02 0.70
N LEU A 193 23.12 9.75 -0.39
CA LEU A 193 23.59 10.03 -1.75
C LEU A 193 23.46 11.51 -2.15
N LYS A 194 22.49 12.25 -1.59
CA LYS A 194 22.25 13.66 -1.98
C LYS A 194 23.37 14.64 -1.68
N ARG A 195 24.36 14.20 -0.89
CA ARG A 195 25.54 15.00 -0.55
C ARG A 195 26.53 15.09 -1.71
N LYS A 196 26.62 14.03 -2.52
CA LYS A 196 27.51 13.93 -3.68
C LYS A 196 26.77 14.05 -5.00
N TYR A 197 25.50 13.63 -5.03
CA TYR A 197 24.70 13.50 -6.24
C TYR A 197 23.41 14.32 -6.15
N LYS A 198 22.88 14.74 -7.29
CA LYS A 198 21.51 15.26 -7.40
C LYS A 198 20.54 14.08 -7.44
N VAL A 199 19.85 13.85 -6.33
CA VAL A 199 18.97 12.69 -6.13
C VAL A 199 17.51 13.07 -6.26
N VAL A 200 16.76 12.27 -7.01
CA VAL A 200 15.30 12.26 -7.03
C VAL A 200 14.82 10.93 -6.46
N MET A 201 13.73 10.96 -5.70
CA MET A 201 13.18 9.76 -5.05
C MET A 201 11.66 9.73 -5.18
N THR A 202 11.07 8.54 -5.33
CA THR A 202 9.60 8.44 -5.35
C THR A 202 8.99 8.81 -3.98
N PRO A 203 7.92 9.63 -3.95
CA PRO A 203 7.22 9.97 -2.71
C PRO A 203 6.61 8.75 -2.01
N LYS A 204 6.26 8.90 -0.74
CA LYS A 204 5.77 7.83 0.16
C LYS A 204 4.71 6.89 -0.42
N ASN A 205 3.73 7.41 -1.19
CA ASN A 205 2.64 6.60 -1.75
C ASN A 205 2.84 6.22 -3.24
N VAL A 206 4.03 6.45 -3.79
CA VAL A 206 4.35 6.24 -5.20
C VAL A 206 5.23 5.01 -5.34
N ASN A 207 4.58 3.84 -5.42
CA ASN A 207 5.25 2.55 -5.58
C ASN A 207 4.56 1.59 -6.55
N SER A 208 3.39 1.95 -7.10
CA SER A 208 2.69 1.21 -8.16
C SER A 208 3.14 1.65 -9.55
N GLU A 209 2.89 0.82 -10.57
CA GLU A 209 3.31 1.07 -11.93
C GLU A 209 2.74 2.39 -12.50
N LEU A 210 1.46 2.68 -12.26
CA LEU A 210 0.85 3.94 -12.71
C LEU A 210 1.31 5.13 -11.88
N GLY A 211 1.54 4.94 -10.58
CA GLY A 211 2.08 5.98 -9.71
C GLY A 211 3.46 6.42 -10.18
N VAL A 212 4.36 5.46 -10.39
CA VAL A 212 5.74 5.70 -10.86
C VAL A 212 5.73 6.37 -12.24
N ALA A 213 4.92 5.88 -13.18
CA ALA A 213 4.82 6.50 -14.51
C ALA A 213 4.38 7.97 -14.46
N LYS A 214 3.35 8.28 -13.66
CA LYS A 214 2.87 9.67 -13.50
C LYS A 214 3.90 10.55 -12.81
N PHE A 215 4.64 10.02 -11.83
CA PHE A 215 5.72 10.74 -11.18
C PHE A 215 6.82 11.10 -12.17
N ILE A 216 7.30 10.12 -12.95
CA ILE A 216 8.32 10.34 -13.99
C ILE A 216 7.90 11.44 -14.96
N LEU A 217 6.65 11.41 -15.45
CA LEU A 217 6.18 12.41 -16.41
C LEU A 217 6.13 13.83 -15.83
N LYS A 218 5.86 13.96 -14.53
CA LYS A 218 5.80 15.26 -13.83
C LYS A 218 7.16 15.78 -13.37
N THR A 219 8.12 14.90 -13.09
CA THR A 219 9.42 15.28 -12.53
C THR A 219 10.41 15.69 -13.61
N ASP A 220 11.16 16.76 -13.41
CA ASP A 220 12.28 17.10 -14.27
C ASP A 220 13.53 16.30 -13.85
N PHE A 221 14.20 15.68 -14.83
CA PHE A 221 15.42 14.89 -14.64
C PHE A 221 16.65 15.55 -15.29
N GLY A 222 16.53 16.78 -15.80
CA GLY A 222 17.59 17.44 -16.58
C GLY A 222 18.93 17.55 -15.86
N GLN A 223 18.94 17.62 -14.54
CA GLN A 223 20.15 17.65 -13.71
C GLN A 223 20.21 16.52 -12.69
N THR A 224 19.42 15.45 -12.85
CA THR A 224 19.38 14.37 -11.86
C THR A 224 20.43 13.32 -12.17
N ASP A 225 21.25 12.98 -11.18
CA ASP A 225 22.26 11.93 -11.28
C ASP A 225 21.67 10.57 -10.89
N ILE A 226 20.84 10.54 -9.85
CA ILE A 226 20.29 9.31 -9.28
C ILE A 226 18.77 9.41 -9.11
N PHE A 227 18.05 8.37 -9.56
CA PHE A 227 16.63 8.21 -9.31
C PHE A 227 16.34 6.95 -8.48
N ILE A 228 15.82 7.13 -7.27
CA ILE A 228 15.49 6.04 -6.34
C ILE A 228 13.98 5.74 -6.43
N VAL A 229 13.65 4.47 -6.72
CA VAL A 229 12.29 4.01 -6.98
C VAL A 229 11.93 2.90 -5.99
N GLU A 230 10.99 3.18 -5.09
CA GLU A 230 10.32 2.11 -4.33
C GLU A 230 9.34 1.37 -5.23
N MET A 231 9.42 0.04 -5.25
CA MET A 231 8.59 -0.82 -6.10
C MET A 231 7.72 -1.76 -5.26
N GLY A 232 6.42 -1.46 -5.25
CA GLY A 232 5.37 -2.27 -4.68
C GLY A 232 4.83 -3.26 -5.71
N ALA A 233 4.34 -4.41 -5.22
CA ALA A 233 3.62 -5.37 -6.04
C ALA A 233 2.67 -6.17 -5.15
N TYR A 234 1.58 -6.61 -5.76
CA TYR A 234 0.55 -7.50 -5.24
C TYR A 234 0.31 -8.70 -6.15
N LYS A 235 0.88 -8.70 -7.36
CA LYS A 235 0.91 -9.83 -8.30
C LYS A 235 2.23 -9.86 -9.07
N ILE A 236 2.51 -11.01 -9.67
CA ILE A 236 3.61 -11.17 -10.63
C ILE A 236 3.36 -10.25 -11.84
N GLY A 237 4.43 -9.62 -12.32
CA GLY A 237 4.48 -8.73 -13.49
C GLY A 237 4.52 -7.25 -13.15
N GLU A 238 4.08 -6.84 -11.95
CA GLU A 238 3.99 -5.42 -11.59
C GLU A 238 5.38 -4.76 -11.42
N ILE A 239 6.31 -5.43 -10.75
CA ILE A 239 7.68 -4.92 -10.60
C ILE A 239 8.40 -4.97 -11.94
N LYS A 240 8.20 -6.03 -12.73
CA LYS A 240 8.74 -6.14 -14.09
C LYS A 240 8.28 -4.97 -14.98
N LEU A 241 7.01 -4.56 -14.89
CA LEU A 241 6.49 -3.39 -15.61
C LEU A 241 7.18 -2.10 -15.17
N ILE A 242 7.41 -1.91 -13.87
CA ILE A 242 8.16 -0.76 -13.36
C ILE A 242 9.60 -0.78 -13.90
N CYS A 243 10.27 -1.94 -13.82
CA CYS A 243 11.64 -2.11 -14.33
C CYS A 243 11.73 -1.85 -15.84
N GLY A 244 10.72 -2.24 -16.62
CA GLY A 244 10.65 -1.93 -18.06
C GLY A 244 10.57 -0.43 -18.35
N MET A 245 10.03 0.38 -17.43
CA MET A 245 10.00 1.84 -17.56
C MET A 245 11.30 2.49 -17.08
N VAL A 246 11.81 2.07 -15.92
CA VAL A 246 12.90 2.79 -15.23
C VAL A 246 14.29 2.23 -15.46
N LYS A 247 14.40 0.98 -15.94
CA LYS A 247 15.65 0.27 -16.26
C LYS A 247 16.70 0.41 -15.13
N PRO A 248 16.45 -0.18 -13.95
CA PRO A 248 17.33 -0.04 -12.79
C PRO A 248 18.74 -0.61 -13.06
N ARG A 249 19.76 0.07 -12.55
CA ARG A 249 21.16 -0.42 -12.52
C ARG A 249 21.49 -1.08 -11.18
N ILE A 250 20.86 -0.61 -10.11
CA ILE A 250 21.00 -1.17 -8.76
C ILE A 250 19.62 -1.64 -8.30
N GLY A 251 19.53 -2.86 -7.80
CA GLY A 251 18.30 -3.43 -7.25
C GLY A 251 18.51 -3.92 -5.83
N ILE A 252 17.68 -3.48 -4.89
CA ILE A 252 17.76 -3.85 -3.48
C ILE A 252 16.53 -4.66 -3.09
N LEU A 253 16.75 -5.85 -2.54
CA LEU A 253 15.73 -6.71 -1.96
C LEU A 253 15.90 -6.75 -0.45
N THR A 254 15.02 -6.03 0.27
CA THR A 254 15.16 -5.82 1.72
C THR A 254 14.79 -7.04 2.55
N ALA A 255 13.62 -7.64 2.29
CA ALA A 255 13.13 -8.84 2.96
C ALA A 255 11.86 -9.38 2.28
N ILE A 256 11.59 -10.67 2.42
CA ILE A 256 10.33 -11.30 2.00
C ILE A 256 9.68 -11.98 3.22
N ASN A 257 8.37 -11.82 3.37
CA ASN A 257 7.59 -12.51 4.39
C ASN A 257 6.25 -13.00 3.80
N GLU A 258 5.41 -13.56 4.67
CA GLU A 258 4.09 -14.10 4.35
C GLU A 258 2.98 -13.03 4.23
N GLN A 259 3.33 -11.77 4.01
CA GLN A 259 2.32 -10.74 3.76
C GLN A 259 1.72 -10.88 2.36
N HIS A 260 0.42 -10.58 2.25
CA HIS A 260 -0.33 -10.59 0.99
C HIS A 260 -0.31 -11.96 0.26
N LEU A 261 -0.09 -13.07 0.97
CA LEU A 261 -0.08 -14.42 0.37
C LEU A 261 -1.32 -14.71 -0.46
N SER A 262 -2.50 -14.26 -0.01
CA SER A 262 -3.76 -14.42 -0.71
C SER A 262 -3.80 -13.72 -2.07
N LEU A 263 -3.16 -12.56 -2.20
CA LEU A 263 -3.08 -11.80 -3.45
C LEU A 263 -2.06 -12.38 -4.41
N PHE A 264 -0.91 -12.84 -3.91
CA PHE A 264 0.11 -13.48 -4.71
C PHE A 264 -0.23 -14.94 -5.08
N GLY A 265 -1.14 -15.59 -4.35
CA GLY A 265 -1.42 -17.02 -4.52
C GLY A 265 -0.33 -17.92 -3.95
N GLY A 266 0.35 -17.47 -2.89
CA GLY A 266 1.38 -18.22 -2.18
C GLY A 266 2.75 -17.56 -2.14
N LEU A 267 3.61 -18.07 -1.26
CA LEU A 267 4.89 -17.44 -0.91
C LEU A 267 5.87 -17.44 -2.09
N LYS A 268 5.93 -18.53 -2.86
CA LYS A 268 6.79 -18.64 -4.04
C LYS A 268 6.45 -17.59 -5.11
N ASN A 269 5.19 -17.22 -5.23
CA ASN A 269 4.75 -16.14 -6.12
C ASN A 269 5.15 -14.77 -5.59
N THR A 270 5.07 -14.55 -4.27
CA THR A 270 5.63 -13.34 -3.63
C THR A 270 7.12 -13.23 -3.93
N GLN A 271 7.89 -14.31 -3.71
CA GLN A 271 9.32 -14.33 -4.02
C GLN A 271 9.58 -14.02 -5.49
N THR A 272 8.89 -14.71 -6.40
CA THR A 272 9.01 -14.52 -7.85
C THR A 272 8.75 -13.09 -8.26
N ALA A 273 7.68 -12.47 -7.73
CA ALA A 273 7.33 -11.08 -8.02
C ALA A 273 8.37 -10.10 -7.50
N LYS A 274 8.90 -10.28 -6.28
CA LYS A 274 9.94 -9.39 -5.73
C LYS A 274 11.26 -9.54 -6.49
N TYR A 275 11.60 -10.76 -6.91
CA TYR A 275 12.78 -11.05 -7.71
C TYR A 275 12.74 -10.46 -9.13
N GLU A 276 11.58 -10.03 -9.63
CA GLU A 276 11.50 -9.34 -10.93
C GLU A 276 12.42 -8.13 -11.01
N LEU A 277 12.65 -7.43 -9.89
CA LEU A 277 13.60 -6.32 -9.85
C LEU A 277 15.02 -6.82 -10.14
N LEU A 278 15.48 -7.81 -9.39
CA LEU A 278 16.85 -8.32 -9.49
C LEU A 278 17.09 -9.00 -10.84
N ARG A 279 16.10 -9.74 -11.36
CA ARG A 279 16.14 -10.36 -12.69
C ARG A 279 16.10 -9.35 -13.85
N SER A 280 15.71 -8.11 -13.60
CA SER A 280 15.67 -7.04 -14.61
C SER A 280 16.94 -6.18 -14.64
N LEU A 281 17.90 -6.44 -13.75
CA LEU A 281 19.16 -5.70 -13.73
C LEU A 281 20.04 -6.08 -14.93
N PRO A 282 20.80 -5.13 -15.50
CA PRO A 282 21.76 -5.43 -16.55
C PRO A 282 22.93 -6.26 -15.99
N PRO A 283 23.70 -6.98 -16.84
CA PRO A 283 24.83 -7.80 -16.38
C PRO A 283 25.91 -7.02 -15.59
N ASP A 284 26.10 -5.73 -15.90
CA ASP A 284 27.02 -4.83 -15.20
C ASP A 284 26.37 -4.08 -14.02
N GLY A 285 25.12 -4.44 -13.69
CA GLY A 285 24.37 -3.90 -12.55
C GLY A 285 24.71 -4.58 -11.23
N LEU A 286 24.07 -4.11 -10.15
CA LEU A 286 24.27 -4.61 -8.79
C LEU A 286 22.95 -5.04 -8.14
N ALA A 287 22.87 -6.31 -7.72
CA ALA A 287 21.85 -6.83 -6.82
C ALA A 287 22.34 -6.79 -5.37
N ILE A 288 21.56 -6.18 -4.48
CA ILE A 288 21.82 -6.13 -3.03
C ILE A 288 20.72 -6.90 -2.30
N ILE A 289 21.09 -7.96 -1.58
CA ILE A 289 20.14 -8.97 -1.10
C ILE A 289 20.36 -9.27 0.38
N ASN A 290 19.27 -9.33 1.14
CA ASN A 290 19.29 -9.77 2.53
C ASN A 290 19.58 -11.27 2.62
N SER A 291 20.76 -11.64 3.13
CA SER A 291 21.16 -13.03 3.30
C SER A 291 20.63 -13.67 4.57
N ASP A 292 20.02 -12.96 5.52
CA ASP A 292 19.41 -13.59 6.70
C ASP A 292 18.04 -14.19 6.35
N ASN A 293 17.35 -13.60 5.37
CA ASN A 293 16.02 -14.04 4.95
C ASN A 293 16.12 -15.20 3.93
N ALA A 294 15.69 -16.40 4.32
CA ALA A 294 15.78 -17.61 3.48
C ALA A 294 15.09 -17.43 2.11
N TYR A 295 13.92 -16.77 2.08
CA TYR A 295 13.17 -16.50 0.86
C TYR A 295 13.86 -15.49 -0.06
N CYS A 296 14.72 -14.62 0.48
CA CYS A 296 15.59 -13.76 -0.32
C CYS A 296 16.79 -14.52 -0.87
N ARG A 297 17.26 -15.60 -0.24
CA ARG A 297 18.44 -16.35 -0.70
C ARG A 297 18.13 -17.34 -1.84
N GLU A 298 16.92 -17.89 -1.86
CA GLU A 298 16.52 -19.02 -2.72
C GLU A 298 16.88 -18.84 -4.21
N PHE A 299 16.65 -17.66 -4.78
CA PHE A 299 16.85 -17.39 -6.20
C PHE A 299 18.14 -16.63 -6.54
N ILE A 300 19.08 -16.49 -5.59
CA ILE A 300 20.39 -15.86 -5.84
C ILE A 300 21.13 -16.50 -7.02
N PRO A 301 21.19 -17.85 -7.17
CA PRO A 301 21.92 -18.49 -8.27
C PRO A 301 21.40 -18.15 -9.68
N GLU A 302 20.19 -17.61 -9.81
CA GLU A 302 19.60 -17.24 -11.11
C GLU A 302 20.12 -15.89 -11.64
N LEU A 303 20.74 -15.07 -10.79
CA LEU A 303 21.13 -13.71 -11.12
C LEU A 303 22.42 -13.70 -11.96
N LYS A 304 22.43 -12.83 -12.97
CA LYS A 304 23.53 -12.70 -13.95
C LYS A 304 24.36 -11.42 -13.77
N CYS A 305 24.07 -10.64 -12.73
CA CYS A 305 24.73 -9.38 -12.44
C CYS A 305 25.62 -9.52 -11.21
N GLN A 306 26.33 -8.45 -10.82
CA GLN A 306 27.08 -8.46 -9.57
C GLN A 306 26.13 -8.61 -8.39
N ILE A 307 26.48 -9.47 -7.43
CA ILE A 307 25.67 -9.74 -6.24
C ILE A 307 26.45 -9.27 -5.01
N LYS A 308 25.78 -8.53 -4.13
CA LYS A 308 26.24 -8.20 -2.79
C LYS A 308 25.19 -8.56 -1.76
N THR A 309 25.62 -9.12 -0.64
CA THR A 309 24.74 -9.62 0.40
C THR A 309 24.93 -8.90 1.72
N PHE A 310 23.88 -8.77 2.51
CA PHE A 310 23.92 -8.17 3.84
C PHE A 310 23.11 -8.98 4.85
N GLY A 311 23.55 -8.98 6.11
CA GLY A 311 22.89 -9.73 7.17
C GLY A 311 23.62 -9.62 8.50
N GLN A 312 23.03 -10.17 9.56
CA GLN A 312 23.60 -10.33 10.89
C GLN A 312 24.11 -11.76 11.12
N LEU A 313 23.64 -12.74 10.34
CA LEU A 313 23.95 -14.14 10.54
C LEU A 313 25.24 -14.50 9.81
N ALA A 314 26.34 -14.60 10.57
CA ALA A 314 27.67 -14.91 10.06
C ALA A 314 27.75 -16.25 9.31
N GLU A 315 26.85 -17.20 9.62
CA GLU A 315 26.75 -18.49 8.91
C GLU A 315 26.54 -18.35 7.40
N PHE A 316 25.85 -17.28 6.96
CA PHE A 316 25.59 -17.00 5.54
C PHE A 316 26.67 -16.16 4.87
N LYS A 317 27.74 -15.80 5.61
CA LYS A 317 28.92 -15.06 5.13
C LYS A 317 28.56 -13.83 4.26
N PRO A 318 27.71 -12.90 4.73
CA PRO A 318 27.35 -11.73 3.95
C PRO A 318 28.56 -10.84 3.63
N ASP A 319 28.55 -10.19 2.46
CA ASP A 319 29.55 -9.16 2.10
C ASP A 319 29.55 -8.01 3.11
N CYS A 320 28.36 -7.66 3.62
CA CYS A 320 28.13 -6.69 4.69
C CYS A 320 27.51 -7.39 5.92
N LEU A 321 28.36 -7.98 6.75
CA LEU A 321 28.01 -8.53 8.06
C LEU A 321 27.84 -7.41 9.09
N ILE A 322 26.64 -7.29 9.62
CA ILE A 322 26.28 -6.35 10.69
C ILE A 322 26.61 -7.00 12.03
N SER A 323 27.32 -6.27 12.90
CA SER A 323 27.70 -6.74 14.23
C SER A 323 27.72 -5.59 15.24
N ASN A 324 27.86 -5.91 16.52
CA ASN A 324 27.98 -4.94 17.63
C ASN A 324 26.91 -3.84 17.61
N ILE A 325 25.65 -4.24 17.42
CA ILE A 325 24.52 -3.33 17.39
C ILE A 325 24.25 -2.82 18.81
N SER A 326 24.34 -1.50 18.99
CA SER A 326 23.97 -0.81 20.21
C SER A 326 22.89 0.22 19.86
N ALA A 327 21.70 0.07 20.44
CA ALA A 327 20.58 1.00 20.22
C ALA A 327 20.22 1.66 21.54
N SER A 328 20.16 3.00 21.54
CA SER A 328 19.67 3.81 22.66
C SER A 328 18.32 4.43 22.32
N ALA A 329 17.82 5.30 23.20
CA ALA A 329 16.58 6.03 22.98
C ALA A 329 16.66 7.04 21.82
N ASP A 330 17.88 7.42 21.41
CA ASP A 330 18.10 8.49 20.42
C ASP A 330 19.04 8.07 19.27
N ASN A 331 19.89 7.05 19.48
CA ASN A 331 20.95 6.69 18.54
C ASN A 331 21.00 5.18 18.26
N LEU A 332 21.54 4.84 17.10
CA LEU A 332 21.89 3.49 16.71
C LEU A 332 23.34 3.46 16.24
N GLU A 333 24.14 2.62 16.90
CA GLU A 333 25.52 2.32 16.52
C GLU A 333 25.63 0.86 16.05
N LEU A 334 26.42 0.61 15.01
CA LEU A 334 26.70 -0.72 14.50
C LEU A 334 28.06 -0.77 13.82
N LYS A 335 28.64 -1.98 13.73
CA LYS A 335 29.75 -2.28 12.84
C LYS A 335 29.27 -3.05 11.63
N ALA A 336 29.85 -2.80 10.46
CA ALA A 336 29.58 -3.54 9.23
C ALA A 336 30.88 -3.89 8.49
N THR A 337 31.00 -5.08 7.91
CA THR A 337 32.17 -5.45 7.11
C THR A 337 32.26 -4.62 5.81
N PRO A 338 33.48 -4.36 5.27
CA PRO A 338 34.77 -4.82 5.76
C PRO A 338 35.30 -4.09 7.00
N ASP A 339 34.95 -2.81 7.25
CA ASP A 339 35.35 -2.09 8.48
C ASP A 339 34.57 -0.76 8.69
N TYR A 340 33.27 -0.74 8.46
CA TYR A 340 32.44 0.44 8.73
C TYR A 340 32.05 0.53 10.21
N LYS A 341 32.17 1.72 10.79
CA LYS A 341 31.68 2.10 12.12
C LYS A 341 30.58 3.14 11.97
N ILE A 342 29.35 2.67 11.94
CA ILE A 342 28.19 3.51 11.66
C ILE A 342 27.59 3.98 12.98
N ARG A 343 27.46 5.30 13.12
CA ARG A 343 26.70 5.96 14.17
C ARG A 343 25.60 6.77 13.50
N THR A 344 24.38 6.67 14.03
CA THR A 344 23.19 7.28 13.42
C THR A 344 22.29 7.87 14.51
N ASN A 345 21.50 8.88 14.16
CA ASN A 345 20.51 9.52 15.04
C ASN A 345 19.12 8.86 14.93
N ILE A 346 19.07 7.60 14.51
CA ILE A 346 17.82 6.84 14.37
C ILE A 346 17.70 5.82 15.49
N ILE A 347 16.45 5.49 15.82
CA ILE A 347 16.12 4.60 16.92
C ILE A 347 15.78 3.19 16.44
N GLY A 348 16.00 2.21 17.32
CA GLY A 348 15.59 0.82 17.12
C GLY A 348 16.62 -0.03 16.38
N ALA A 349 17.08 -1.10 17.06
CA ALA A 349 18.09 -2.03 16.54
C ALA A 349 17.73 -2.69 15.19
N HIS A 350 16.44 -2.83 14.89
CA HIS A 350 15.98 -3.39 13.61
C HIS A 350 16.38 -2.53 12.39
N ASN A 351 16.62 -1.23 12.58
CA ASN A 351 17.07 -0.36 11.50
C ASN A 351 18.50 -0.65 11.03
N ALA A 352 19.30 -1.40 11.80
CA ALA A 352 20.61 -1.86 11.36
C ALA A 352 20.53 -2.63 10.02
N MET A 353 19.50 -3.46 9.84
CA MET A 353 19.24 -4.18 8.59
C MET A 353 18.86 -3.25 7.42
N ASN A 354 18.31 -2.07 7.71
CA ASN A 354 17.96 -1.08 6.68
C ASN A 354 19.18 -0.22 6.31
N VAL A 355 20.16 -0.07 7.19
CA VAL A 355 21.39 0.71 6.92
C VAL A 355 22.36 -0.06 6.03
N ALA A 356 22.54 -1.37 6.26
CA ALA A 356 23.49 -2.19 5.51
C ALA A 356 23.36 -2.16 3.96
N PRO A 357 22.17 -2.29 3.36
CA PRO A 357 22.05 -2.20 1.90
C PRO A 357 22.38 -0.80 1.35
N VAL A 358 22.24 0.25 2.17
CA VAL A 358 22.58 1.63 1.82
C VAL A 358 24.10 1.78 1.72
N ILE A 359 24.84 1.22 2.68
CA ILE A 359 26.31 1.18 2.67
C ILE A 359 26.83 0.51 1.39
N LEU A 360 26.29 -0.67 1.06
CA LEU A 360 26.68 -1.41 -0.14
C LEU A 360 26.41 -0.64 -1.43
N ALA A 361 25.23 0.00 -1.54
CA ALA A 361 24.90 0.82 -2.70
C ALA A 361 25.80 2.05 -2.82
N ALA A 362 26.09 2.72 -1.71
CA ALA A 362 26.96 3.88 -1.65
C ALA A 362 28.40 3.55 -2.04
N ALA A 363 28.94 2.46 -1.50
CA ALA A 363 30.28 1.98 -1.82
C ALA A 363 30.40 1.61 -3.31
N TYR A 364 29.38 0.95 -3.87
CA TYR A 364 29.32 0.65 -5.31
C TYR A 364 29.28 1.92 -6.18
N LEU A 365 28.64 2.98 -5.70
CA LEU A 365 28.63 4.31 -6.34
C LEU A 365 29.90 5.14 -6.05
N GLY A 366 30.94 4.53 -5.48
CA GLY A 366 32.24 5.16 -5.28
C GLY A 366 32.28 6.19 -4.14
N LEU A 367 31.42 6.07 -3.14
CA LEU A 367 31.62 6.78 -1.88
C LEU A 367 32.66 6.06 -1.04
N ASN A 368 33.58 6.82 -0.45
CA ASN A 368 34.58 6.27 0.45
C ASN A 368 33.99 6.01 1.85
N LYS A 369 34.78 5.30 2.67
CA LYS A 369 34.36 4.91 4.03
C LYS A 369 33.96 6.11 4.89
N THR A 370 34.79 7.15 4.91
CA THR A 370 34.56 8.35 5.74
C THR A 370 33.29 9.08 5.33
N GLU A 371 33.04 9.23 4.02
CA GLU A 371 31.80 9.81 3.49
C GLU A 371 30.58 9.02 3.97
N ILE A 372 30.61 7.68 3.91
CA ILE A 372 29.50 6.83 4.34
C ILE A 372 29.26 6.95 5.85
N GLU A 373 30.31 6.87 6.67
CA GLU A 373 30.21 6.95 8.14
C GLU A 373 29.68 8.30 8.61
N GLU A 374 30.18 9.40 8.04
CA GLU A 374 29.75 10.75 8.38
C GLU A 374 28.28 11.00 8.00
N GLN A 375 27.88 10.58 6.78
CA GLN A 375 26.51 10.83 6.32
C GLN A 375 25.47 9.92 6.99
N ALA A 376 25.85 8.73 7.43
CA ALA A 376 24.98 7.88 8.23
C ALA A 376 24.58 8.56 9.56
N GLY A 377 25.45 9.41 10.12
CA GLY A 377 25.17 10.22 11.31
C GLY A 377 23.98 11.16 11.15
N GLN A 378 23.65 11.55 9.92
CA GLN A 378 22.56 12.47 9.61
C GLN A 378 21.23 11.74 9.32
N PHE A 379 21.20 10.42 9.48
CA PHE A 379 19.99 9.65 9.19
C PHE A 379 18.81 10.08 10.06
N THR A 380 17.68 10.29 9.41
CA THR A 380 16.39 10.49 10.06
C THR A 380 15.39 9.47 9.52
N LEU A 381 14.47 9.03 10.39
CA LEU A 381 13.43 8.10 9.98
C LEU A 381 12.40 8.78 9.08
N PRO A 382 11.79 8.05 8.13
CA PRO A 382 10.68 8.57 7.34
C PRO A 382 9.51 9.05 8.22
N GLU A 383 8.71 10.00 7.72
CA GLU A 383 7.50 10.46 8.40
C GLU A 383 6.58 9.32 8.85
N ALA A 384 6.03 9.43 10.06
CA ALA A 384 5.15 8.43 10.71
C ALA A 384 5.76 7.01 10.84
N THR A 385 7.09 6.93 11.00
CA THR A 385 7.81 5.69 11.35
C THR A 385 8.57 5.93 12.65
N LEU A 386 8.07 5.39 13.76
CA LEU A 386 8.59 5.60 15.12
C LEU A 386 8.96 7.06 15.44
N GLN A 387 8.09 8.02 15.12
CA GLN A 387 8.35 9.44 15.41
C GLN A 387 7.91 9.83 16.81
N LEU A 388 8.76 10.55 17.54
CA LEU A 388 8.41 11.11 18.85
C LEU A 388 7.76 12.48 18.68
N VAL A 389 6.47 12.58 19.01
CA VAL A 389 5.67 13.80 18.92
C VAL A 389 5.19 14.18 20.31
N LYS A 390 5.52 15.39 20.78
CA LYS A 390 4.99 15.90 22.04
C LYS A 390 3.54 16.33 21.85
N TYR A 391 2.64 15.83 22.68
CA TYR A 391 1.22 16.17 22.67
C TYR A 391 0.74 16.50 24.07
N GLY A 392 0.66 17.81 24.39
CA GLY A 392 0.38 18.29 25.74
C GLY A 392 1.44 17.79 26.74
N ALA A 393 0.98 17.11 27.80
CA ALA A 393 1.84 16.46 28.80
C ALA A 393 2.28 15.03 28.41
N SER A 394 1.85 14.53 27.26
CA SER A 394 2.16 13.19 26.77
C SER A 394 3.21 13.22 25.65
N LEU A 395 3.91 12.10 25.50
CA LEU A 395 4.77 11.82 24.36
C LEU A 395 4.12 10.72 23.52
N VAL A 396 3.93 11.00 22.23
CA VAL A 396 3.33 10.08 21.27
C VAL A 396 4.45 9.48 20.44
N ILE A 397 4.52 8.15 20.40
CA ILE A 397 5.35 7.42 19.44
C ILE A 397 4.46 7.09 18.24
N ASP A 398 4.56 7.88 17.17
CA ASP A 398 3.82 7.68 15.93
C ASP A 398 4.53 6.66 15.03
N ASP A 399 4.01 5.44 15.03
CA ASP A 399 4.38 4.34 14.12
C ASP A 399 3.18 3.91 13.26
N SER A 400 2.38 4.89 12.81
CA SER A 400 1.09 4.64 12.14
C SER A 400 1.19 4.30 10.65
N TYR A 401 2.39 4.30 10.03
CA TYR A 401 2.50 4.17 8.58
C TYR A 401 2.14 2.77 8.05
N ASN A 402 2.85 1.74 8.49
CA ASN A 402 2.62 0.39 8.03
C ASN A 402 3.05 -0.59 9.11
N SER A 403 2.16 -1.51 9.47
CA SER A 403 2.42 -2.43 10.57
C SER A 403 2.30 -3.86 10.08
N ASN A 404 3.30 -4.65 10.41
CA ASN A 404 3.32 -6.09 10.29
C ASN A 404 3.60 -6.66 11.69
N PRO A 405 3.36 -7.96 11.95
CA PRO A 405 3.55 -8.52 13.29
C PRO A 405 4.95 -8.26 13.88
N ALA A 406 6.01 -8.36 13.06
CA ALA A 406 7.38 -8.11 13.50
C ALA A 406 7.64 -6.63 13.81
N ALA A 407 7.15 -5.71 12.97
CA ALA A 407 7.26 -4.27 13.19
C ALA A 407 6.48 -3.84 14.44
N PHE A 408 5.26 -4.35 14.62
CA PHE A 408 4.45 -4.07 15.81
C PHE A 408 5.13 -4.57 17.08
N ALA A 409 5.70 -5.79 17.05
CA ALA A 409 6.47 -6.33 18.17
C ALA A 409 7.72 -5.48 18.47
N ALA A 410 8.40 -4.96 17.44
CA ALA A 410 9.54 -4.07 17.61
C ALA A 410 9.12 -2.71 18.24
N ALA A 411 7.99 -2.14 17.81
CA ALA A 411 7.43 -0.92 18.39
C ALA A 411 7.04 -1.12 19.87
N LEU A 412 6.47 -2.28 20.23
CA LEU A 412 6.17 -2.62 21.62
C LEU A 412 7.43 -2.76 22.47
N LYS A 413 8.48 -3.42 21.95
CA LYS A 413 9.78 -3.51 22.62
C LYS A 413 10.40 -2.13 22.83
N PHE A 414 10.31 -1.25 21.82
CA PHE A 414 10.76 0.13 21.94
C PHE A 414 9.97 0.89 23.01
N LEU A 415 8.64 0.85 22.98
CA LEU A 415 7.78 1.47 24.00
C LEU A 415 8.11 0.94 25.41
N ALA A 416 8.36 -0.36 25.55
CA ALA A 416 8.74 -0.97 26.82
C ALA A 416 10.09 -0.45 27.34
N ALA A 417 11.09 -0.30 26.46
CA ALA A 417 12.42 0.20 26.79
C ALA A 417 12.47 1.73 26.99
N TYR A 418 11.55 2.48 26.36
CA TYR A 418 11.55 3.94 26.41
C TYR A 418 11.36 4.44 27.85
N ARG A 419 12.32 5.24 28.32
CA ARG A 419 12.26 5.95 29.60
C ARG A 419 11.85 7.39 29.35
N THR A 420 10.79 7.82 30.02
CA THR A 420 10.36 9.22 30.00
C THR A 420 11.38 10.09 30.74
N ASN A 421 12.19 10.83 30.00
CA ASN A 421 13.08 11.83 30.57
C ASN A 421 12.24 12.93 31.23
N GLY A 422 12.51 13.25 32.50
CA GLY A 422 11.84 14.32 33.25
C GLY A 422 10.74 13.89 34.23
N LEU A 423 10.51 12.59 34.44
CA LEU A 423 9.74 12.12 35.61
C LEU A 423 10.65 12.01 36.84
N PRO A 424 10.15 12.31 38.05
CA PRO A 424 10.88 12.09 39.30
C PRO A 424 11.40 10.65 39.38
N ALA A 425 12.59 10.46 39.96
CA ALA A 425 13.16 9.14 40.17
C ALA A 425 12.15 8.22 40.88
N GLY A 426 11.83 7.09 40.27
CA GLY A 426 10.86 6.11 40.79
C GLY A 426 9.44 6.17 40.20
N GLN A 427 9.11 7.15 39.35
CA GLN A 427 7.83 7.19 38.64
C GLN A 427 7.97 6.79 37.17
N ALA A 428 7.31 5.70 36.77
CA ALA A 428 7.15 5.33 35.37
C ALA A 428 5.89 5.99 34.81
N GLY A 429 6.01 6.73 33.70
CA GLY A 429 4.86 7.29 33.00
C GLY A 429 3.94 6.17 32.49
N LYS A 430 2.63 6.40 32.48
CA LYS A 430 1.66 5.42 31.96
C LYS A 430 1.90 5.22 30.46
N LYS A 431 2.22 3.98 30.07
CA LYS A 431 2.41 3.59 28.67
C LYS A 431 1.07 3.12 28.09
N ILE A 432 0.66 3.68 26.96
CA ILE A 432 -0.62 3.39 26.31
C ILE A 432 -0.35 3.02 24.85
N VAL A 433 -0.98 1.94 24.38
CA VAL A 433 -0.93 1.52 22.97
C VAL A 433 -2.27 1.80 22.32
N ILE A 434 -2.25 2.55 21.21
CA ILE A 434 -3.43 2.81 20.38
C ILE A 434 -3.21 2.11 19.04
N SER A 435 -4.03 1.10 18.73
CA SER A 435 -3.92 0.35 17.48
C SER A 435 -5.31 0.15 16.84
N ARG A 436 -5.34 0.18 15.51
CA ARG A 436 -6.53 -0.19 14.72
C ARG A 436 -6.61 -1.69 14.43
N GLY A 437 -5.66 -2.47 14.94
CA GLY A 437 -5.46 -3.87 14.58
C GLY A 437 -4.63 -4.03 13.30
N LEU A 438 -4.02 -5.20 13.14
CA LEU A 438 -3.31 -5.58 11.91
C LEU A 438 -4.32 -6.10 10.88
N ILE A 439 -4.23 -5.60 9.65
CA ILE A 439 -5.06 -6.02 8.51
C ILE A 439 -4.22 -6.85 7.53
N GLU A 440 -4.89 -7.63 6.68
CA GLU A 440 -4.25 -8.39 5.57
C GLU A 440 -3.27 -9.50 6.01
N LEU A 441 -3.51 -10.11 7.18
CA LEU A 441 -2.75 -11.26 7.69
C LEU A 441 -3.17 -12.61 7.09
N GLY A 442 -4.18 -12.63 6.21
CA GLY A 442 -4.80 -13.87 5.71
C GLY A 442 -5.86 -14.44 6.67
N PRO A 443 -6.46 -15.59 6.34
CA PRO A 443 -7.37 -16.29 7.25
C PRO A 443 -6.60 -16.80 8.47
N ALA A 444 -7.20 -16.60 9.65
CA ALA A 444 -6.70 -17.11 10.93
C ALA A 444 -6.89 -18.63 11.05
#